data_AF-A0A3C0VI77-F1
#
_entry.id   AF-A0A3C0VI77-F1
#
_cell.length_a   1.000
_cell.length_b   1.000
_cell.length_c   1.000
_cell.angle_alpha   90.00
_cell.angle_beta   90.00
_cell.angle_gamma   90.00
#
_symmetry.space_group_name_H-M   'P 1'
#
loop_
_entity.id
_entity.type
_entity.pdbx_description
1 polymer ?
#
loop_
_entity_poly.entity_id
_entity_poly.type
_entity_poly.pdbx_seq_one_letter_code
_entity_poly.pdbx_strand_id
1 'polypeptide(L)'
;ARACGIERDVRHDFPLGIFRYAQIPVSTFGSGDVFARAFVRALEIQRSIAFLKSQLGMLSAGPVLAPVGPCAPNALAVALVEGWRGEICHACITDEAGRIAHYKVVDPSFHNWMGLAMAMRGQQISDFPLCNKSFNLSYCGHDL
;
A
#
# COMPACT_ATOMS: atom_id res chain seq x y z
N ALA A 1 2.03 6.78 -8.75
CA ALA A 1 3.03 5.99 -9.49
C ALA A 1 2.37 5.17 -10.61
N ARG A 2 1.66 4.08 -10.31
CA ARG A 2 1.14 3.13 -11.31
C ARG A 2 0.21 3.70 -12.37
N ALA A 3 -0.63 4.67 -12.00
CA ALA A 3 -1.49 5.40 -12.94
C ALA A 3 -0.75 6.41 -13.84
N CYS A 4 0.57 6.53 -13.70
CA CYS A 4 1.45 7.33 -14.55
C CYS A 4 2.51 6.46 -15.25
N GLY A 5 2.26 5.15 -15.39
CA GLY A 5 3.16 4.20 -16.04
C GLY A 5 4.34 3.72 -15.21
N ILE A 6 4.44 4.12 -13.94
CA ILE A 6 5.58 3.75 -13.07
C ILE A 6 5.26 2.43 -12.35
N GLU A 7 6.05 1.39 -12.65
CA GLU A 7 6.01 0.09 -11.98
C GLU A 7 6.66 0.18 -10.59
N ARG A 8 5.84 0.50 -9.59
CA ARG A 8 6.24 0.50 -8.17
C ARG A 8 5.17 -0.20 -7.36
N ASP A 9 5.54 -1.24 -6.65
CA ASP A 9 4.63 -2.05 -5.83
C ASP A 9 5.44 -2.85 -4.79
N VAL A 10 5.17 -2.63 -3.50
CA VAL A 10 5.94 -3.28 -2.43
C VAL A 10 5.86 -4.80 -2.49
N ARG A 11 4.75 -5.38 -3.00
CA ARG A 11 4.62 -6.84 -3.13
C ARG A 11 5.61 -7.42 -4.14
N HIS A 12 6.07 -6.59 -5.07
CA HIS A 12 7.06 -6.95 -6.08
C HIS A 12 8.48 -6.56 -5.65
N ASP A 13 8.66 -5.31 -5.21
CA ASP A 13 9.96 -4.73 -4.93
C ASP A 13 10.57 -5.24 -3.61
N PHE A 14 9.72 -5.47 -2.59
CA PHE A 14 10.11 -5.94 -1.27
C PHE A 14 9.16 -7.06 -0.78
N PRO A 15 9.15 -8.23 -1.45
CA PRO A 15 8.14 -9.26 -1.23
C PRO A 15 8.24 -9.88 0.17
N LEU A 16 7.13 -9.88 0.90
CA LEU A 16 6.96 -10.54 2.19
C LEU A 16 5.95 -11.68 2.10
N GLY A 17 6.14 -12.72 2.92
CA GLY A 17 5.17 -13.81 3.07
C GLY A 17 4.93 -14.54 1.74
N ILE A 18 3.66 -14.73 1.39
CA ILE A 18 3.26 -15.47 0.18
C ILE A 18 3.74 -14.79 -1.11
N PHE A 19 3.91 -13.47 -1.11
CA PHE A 19 4.34 -12.74 -2.31
C PHE A 19 5.74 -13.16 -2.76
N ARG A 20 6.59 -13.70 -1.88
CA ARG A 20 7.91 -14.24 -2.26
C ARG A 20 7.83 -15.42 -3.24
N TYR A 21 6.69 -16.09 -3.32
CA TYR A 21 6.50 -17.29 -4.13
C TYR A 21 5.41 -17.12 -5.19
N ALA A 22 4.37 -16.33 -4.88
CA ALA A 22 3.27 -16.07 -5.79
C ALA A 22 3.13 -14.55 -5.99
N GLN A 23 3.59 -14.09 -7.15
CA GLN A 23 3.59 -12.67 -7.51
C GLN A 23 2.28 -12.27 -8.19
N ILE A 24 1.79 -11.07 -7.89
CA ILE A 24 0.68 -10.44 -8.61
C ILE A 24 1.29 -9.50 -9.64
N PRO A 25 0.98 -9.63 -10.95
CA PRO A 25 1.49 -8.70 -11.95
C PRO A 25 1.12 -7.24 -11.61
N VAL A 26 2.07 -6.32 -11.74
CA VAL A 26 1.86 -4.90 -11.46
C VAL A 26 0.99 -4.27 -12.57
N SER A 27 -0.10 -3.60 -12.19
CA SER A 27 -1.00 -2.94 -13.13
C SER A 27 -0.56 -1.50 -13.33
N THR A 28 -0.32 -1.07 -14.55
CA THR A 28 0.03 0.31 -14.86
C THR A 28 -0.83 0.88 -15.98
N PHE A 29 -0.93 2.21 -16.01
CA PHE A 29 -1.53 2.95 -17.11
C PHE A 29 -0.84 4.31 -17.23
N GLY A 30 -0.73 4.86 -18.44
CA GLY A 30 0.18 5.97 -18.73
C GLY A 30 -0.40 7.39 -18.66
N SER A 31 -1.72 7.58 -18.67
CA SER A 31 -2.30 8.92 -18.86
C SER A 31 -2.26 9.83 -17.62
N GLY A 32 -2.05 9.30 -16.41
CA GLY A 32 -1.91 10.11 -15.19
C GLY A 32 -3.20 10.76 -14.67
N ASP A 33 -4.29 10.67 -15.42
CA ASP A 33 -5.57 11.30 -15.13
C ASP A 33 -6.44 10.45 -14.17
N VAL A 34 -7.67 10.91 -13.96
CA VAL A 34 -8.67 10.21 -13.14
C VAL A 34 -8.99 8.83 -13.73
N PHE A 35 -9.09 8.72 -15.05
CA PHE A 35 -9.37 7.47 -15.74
C PHE A 35 -8.26 6.46 -15.51
N ALA A 36 -6.98 6.84 -15.62
CA ALA A 36 -5.83 5.99 -15.32
C ALA A 36 -5.91 5.40 -13.91
N ARG A 37 -6.24 6.25 -12.91
CA ARG A 37 -6.38 5.81 -11.51
C ARG A 37 -7.58 4.88 -11.31
N ALA A 38 -8.67 5.06 -12.03
CA ALA A 38 -9.81 4.16 -11.97
C ALA A 38 -9.51 2.82 -12.69
N PHE A 39 -8.88 2.89 -13.86
CA PHE A 39 -8.54 1.74 -14.69
C PHE A 39 -7.51 0.83 -14.02
N VAL A 40 -6.44 1.39 -13.45
CA VAL A 40 -5.45 0.61 -12.68
C VAL A 40 -6.13 -0.12 -11.51
N ARG A 41 -7.03 0.54 -10.77
CA ARG A 41 -7.76 -0.12 -9.67
C ARG A 41 -8.67 -1.25 -10.17
N ALA A 42 -9.35 -1.07 -11.30
CA ALA A 42 -10.16 -2.13 -11.89
C ALA A 42 -9.29 -3.36 -12.26
N LEU A 43 -8.12 -3.14 -12.84
CA LEU A 43 -7.16 -4.22 -13.13
C LEU A 43 -6.64 -4.88 -11.85
N GLU A 44 -6.28 -4.10 -10.82
CA GLU A 44 -5.83 -4.62 -9.54
C GLU A 44 -6.90 -5.48 -8.85
N ILE A 45 -8.18 -5.09 -8.91
CA ILE A 45 -9.29 -5.90 -8.39
C ILE A 45 -9.37 -7.25 -9.12
N GLN A 46 -9.36 -7.24 -10.46
CA GLN A 46 -9.41 -8.47 -11.26
C GLN A 46 -8.22 -9.39 -10.95
N ARG A 47 -7.01 -8.84 -10.86
CA ARG A 47 -5.79 -9.60 -10.52
C ARG A 47 -5.80 -10.12 -9.09
N SER A 48 -6.34 -9.35 -8.15
CA SER A 48 -6.49 -9.79 -6.76
C SER A 48 -7.45 -10.97 -6.66
N ILE A 49 -8.58 -10.95 -7.40
CA ILE A 49 -9.52 -12.08 -7.46
C ILE A 49 -8.87 -13.31 -8.08
N ALA A 50 -8.13 -13.15 -9.19
CA ALA A 50 -7.42 -14.25 -9.83
C ALA A 50 -6.36 -14.87 -8.90
N PHE A 51 -5.61 -14.02 -8.19
CA PHE A 51 -4.64 -14.45 -7.18
C PHE A 51 -5.31 -15.22 -6.04
N LEU A 52 -6.38 -14.69 -5.45
CA LEU A 52 -7.09 -15.40 -4.37
C LEU A 52 -7.59 -16.77 -4.82
N LYS A 53 -8.16 -16.86 -6.04
CA LYS A 53 -8.61 -18.15 -6.61
C LYS A 53 -7.46 -19.13 -6.79
N SER A 54 -6.27 -18.69 -7.22
CA SER A 54 -5.12 -19.58 -7.36
C SER A 54 -4.58 -20.04 -6.01
N GLN A 55 -4.54 -19.15 -5.00
CA GLN A 55 -4.01 -19.49 -3.68
C GLN A 55 -4.96 -20.39 -2.88
N LEU A 56 -6.28 -20.23 -3.02
CA LEU A 56 -7.26 -21.06 -2.30
C LEU A 56 -7.08 -22.56 -2.56
N GLY A 57 -6.72 -22.96 -3.79
CA GLY A 57 -6.46 -24.35 -4.13
C GLY A 57 -5.12 -24.91 -3.62
N MET A 58 -4.25 -24.05 -3.11
CA MET A 58 -2.89 -24.38 -2.67
C MET A 58 -2.70 -24.26 -1.15
N LEU A 59 -3.78 -24.02 -0.40
CA LEU A 59 -3.70 -23.88 1.06
C LEU A 59 -3.23 -25.19 1.70
N SER A 60 -2.10 -25.12 2.42
CA SER A 60 -1.62 -26.22 3.24
C SER A 60 -2.39 -26.28 4.56
N ALA A 61 -2.69 -27.49 5.04
CA ALA A 61 -3.14 -27.68 6.41
C ALA A 61 -2.02 -27.31 7.40
N GLY A 62 -2.39 -26.84 8.59
CA GLY A 62 -1.45 -26.49 9.65
C GLY A 62 -2.02 -25.45 10.61
N PRO A 63 -1.26 -25.10 11.66
CA PRO A 63 -1.64 -24.02 12.56
C PRO A 63 -1.74 -22.68 11.84
N VAL A 64 -2.84 -21.94 12.07
CA VAL A 64 -3.03 -20.56 11.55
C VAL A 64 -2.58 -19.48 12.54
N LEU A 65 -2.10 -19.90 13.70
CA LEU A 65 -1.63 -19.03 14.77
C LEU A 65 -0.25 -19.51 15.21
N ALA A 66 0.68 -18.57 15.32
CA ALA A 66 1.99 -18.78 15.93
C ALA A 66 2.15 -17.79 17.09
N PRO A 67 2.75 -18.20 18.22
CA PRO A 67 3.07 -17.27 19.29
C PRO A 67 4.08 -16.23 18.78
N VAL A 68 3.85 -14.97 19.10
CA VAL A 68 4.80 -13.89 18.83
C VAL A 68 5.76 -13.81 20.01
N GLY A 69 7.07 -13.91 19.72
CA GLY A 69 8.12 -13.75 20.74
C GLY A 69 8.27 -12.31 21.23
N PRO A 70 9.03 -12.08 22.32
CA PRO A 70 9.34 -10.72 22.76
C PRO A 70 10.12 -9.96 21.69
N CYS A 71 9.97 -8.64 21.65
CA CYS A 71 10.76 -7.81 20.75
C CYS A 71 12.22 -7.77 21.22
N ALA A 72 13.16 -7.66 20.28
CA ALA A 72 14.57 -7.45 20.62
C ALA A 72 14.74 -6.07 21.30
N PRO A 73 15.60 -5.94 22.32
CA PRO A 73 15.91 -4.66 22.93
C PRO A 73 16.78 -3.79 22.01
N ASN A 74 16.64 -2.46 22.12
CA ASN A 74 17.43 -1.46 21.39
C ASN A 74 17.47 -1.68 19.86
N ALA A 75 16.34 -2.04 19.26
CA ALA A 75 16.26 -2.40 17.84
C ALA A 75 15.41 -1.40 17.04
N LEU A 76 15.74 -1.23 15.76
CA LEU A 76 14.91 -0.57 14.76
C LEU A 76 14.35 -1.64 13.81
N ALA A 77 13.03 -1.68 13.67
CA ALA A 77 12.36 -2.49 12.67
C ALA A 77 11.59 -1.60 11.70
N VAL A 78 11.75 -1.84 10.40
CA VAL A 78 10.99 -1.18 9.34
C VAL A 78 10.30 -2.26 8.50
N ALA A 79 8.99 -2.12 8.31
CA ALA A 79 8.20 -3.01 7.48
C ALA A 79 7.43 -2.21 6.44
N LEU A 80 7.49 -2.65 5.19
CA LEU A 80 6.73 -2.08 4.08
C LEU A 80 5.64 -3.05 3.68
N VAL A 81 4.43 -2.53 3.46
CA VAL A 81 3.28 -3.31 2.97
C VAL A 81 2.58 -2.54 1.87
N GLU A 82 2.21 -3.19 0.77
CA GLU A 82 1.37 -2.57 -0.25
C GLU A 82 -0.09 -2.59 0.20
N GLY A 83 -0.62 -1.43 0.58
CA GLY A 83 -2.05 -1.21 0.69
C GLY A 83 -2.68 -0.89 -0.67
N TRP A 84 -4.00 -0.91 -0.74
CA TRP A 84 -4.72 -0.60 -1.99
C TRP A 84 -4.56 0.86 -2.46
N ARG A 85 -4.10 1.76 -1.57
CA ARG A 85 -3.74 3.15 -1.90
C ARG A 85 -2.26 3.33 -2.26
N GLY A 86 -1.42 2.33 -1.99
CA GLY A 86 0.04 2.40 -2.11
C GLY A 86 0.77 1.80 -0.92
N GLU A 87 2.08 2.02 -0.87
CA GLU A 87 3.00 1.65 0.21
C GLU A 87 2.61 2.25 1.57
N ILE A 88 2.48 1.39 2.57
CA ILE A 88 2.38 1.73 3.99
C ILE A 88 3.70 1.33 4.64
N CYS A 89 4.34 2.27 5.34
CA CYS A 89 5.57 2.01 6.09
C CYS A 89 5.27 2.01 7.59
N HIS A 90 5.72 0.96 8.27
CA HIS A 90 5.73 0.86 9.73
C HIS A 90 7.18 0.92 10.21
N ALA A 91 7.49 1.88 11.08
CA ALA A 91 8.79 2.00 11.73
C ALA A 91 8.61 1.88 13.24
N CYS A 92 9.32 0.95 13.87
CA CYS A 92 9.27 0.66 15.30
C CYS A 92 10.67 0.71 15.90
N ILE A 93 10.81 1.39 17.03
CA ILE A 93 12.04 1.41 17.83
C ILE A 93 11.71 0.84 19.20
N THR A 94 12.55 -0.08 19.69
CA THR A 94 12.43 -0.65 21.04
C THR A 94 13.47 -0.09 22.00
N ASP A 95 13.12 -0.02 23.29
CA ASP A 95 14.03 0.35 24.37
C ASP A 95 14.89 -0.84 24.83
N GLU A 96 15.72 -0.62 25.84
CA GLU A 96 16.60 -1.63 26.45
C GLU A 96 15.86 -2.83 27.06
N ALA A 97 14.57 -2.67 27.40
CA ALA A 97 13.71 -3.73 27.91
C ALA A 97 12.90 -4.42 26.80
N GLY A 98 13.11 -4.06 25.54
CA GLY A 98 12.36 -4.58 24.40
C GLY A 98 10.93 -4.03 24.30
N ARG A 99 10.59 -2.97 25.03
CA ARG A 99 9.29 -2.28 24.91
C ARG A 99 9.33 -1.33 23.73
N ILE A 100 8.18 -1.08 23.10
CA ILE A 100 8.08 -0.09 22.02
C ILE A 100 8.30 1.30 22.60
N ALA A 101 9.42 1.92 22.23
CA ALA A 101 9.76 3.30 22.58
C ALA A 101 9.11 4.28 21.60
N HIS A 102 9.18 3.96 20.31
CA HIS A 102 8.56 4.76 19.25
C HIS A 102 7.95 3.86 18.18
N TYR A 103 6.80 4.30 17.66
CA TYR A 103 6.14 3.65 16.55
C TYR A 103 5.55 4.71 15.61
N LYS A 104 5.91 4.64 14.34
CA LYS A 104 5.39 5.53 13.30
C LYS A 104 4.80 4.70 12.18
N VAL A 105 3.62 5.09 11.73
CA VAL A 105 3.02 4.59 10.50
C VAL A 105 3.05 5.72 9.48
N VAL A 106 3.39 5.41 8.25
CA VAL A 106 3.28 6.35 7.13
C VAL A 106 2.33 5.73 6.12
N ASP A 107 1.10 6.23 6.06
CA ASP A 107 0.10 5.84 5.04
C ASP A 107 0.43 6.54 3.70
N PRO A 108 0.04 5.95 2.55
CA PRO A 108 0.17 6.60 1.24
C PRO A 108 -0.37 8.02 1.20
N SER A 109 -1.41 8.33 1.99
CA SER A 109 -2.02 9.65 2.06
C SER A 109 -1.04 10.71 2.53
N PHE A 110 -0.12 10.38 3.43
CA PHE A 110 0.91 11.30 3.92
C PHE A 110 1.68 11.95 2.75
N HIS A 111 2.06 11.16 1.75
CA HIS A 111 2.78 11.66 0.57
C HIS A 111 1.86 12.18 -0.55
N ASN A 112 0.68 11.58 -0.71
CA ASN A 112 -0.12 11.77 -1.91
C ASN A 112 -1.05 13.00 -1.87
N TRP A 113 -1.26 13.65 -0.72
CA TRP A 113 -2.04 14.90 -0.64
C TRP A 113 -1.48 16.01 -1.53
N MET A 114 -0.16 16.14 -1.60
CA MET A 114 0.50 17.06 -2.52
C MET A 114 0.22 16.68 -3.99
N GLY A 115 0.15 15.39 -4.30
CA GLY A 115 -0.22 14.91 -5.64
C GLY A 115 -1.64 15.32 -6.04
N LEU A 116 -2.60 15.28 -5.11
CA LEU A 116 -3.96 15.77 -5.36
C LEU A 116 -3.96 17.29 -5.62
N ALA A 117 -3.26 18.07 -4.78
CA ALA A 117 -3.16 19.52 -4.96
C ALA A 117 -2.57 19.90 -6.33
N MET A 118 -1.58 19.14 -6.81
CA MET A 118 -1.04 19.29 -8.17
C MET A 118 -2.07 18.98 -9.24
N ALA A 119 -2.80 17.87 -9.11
CA ALA A 119 -3.80 17.43 -10.09
C ALA A 119 -5.00 18.40 -10.23
N MET A 120 -5.25 19.23 -9.23
CA MET A 120 -6.33 20.22 -9.25
C MET A 120 -5.95 21.57 -9.87
N ARG A 121 -4.66 21.82 -10.16
CA ARG A 121 -4.24 23.12 -10.70
C ARG A 121 -4.85 23.36 -12.08
N GLY A 122 -5.42 24.55 -12.26
CA GLY A 122 -6.04 24.95 -13.53
C GLY A 122 -7.33 24.21 -13.88
N GLN A 123 -7.89 23.41 -12.95
CA GLN A 123 -9.15 22.70 -13.15
C GLN A 123 -10.35 23.55 -12.70
N GLN A 124 -11.55 23.15 -13.12
CA GLN A 124 -12.77 23.81 -12.65
C GLN A 124 -13.10 23.36 -11.23
N ILE A 125 -13.83 24.20 -10.49
CA ILE A 125 -14.28 23.85 -9.13
C ILE A 125 -15.15 22.58 -9.11
N SER A 126 -15.90 22.32 -10.19
CA SER A 126 -16.72 21.12 -10.36
C SER A 126 -15.89 19.83 -10.47
N ASP A 127 -14.61 19.92 -10.82
CA ASP A 127 -13.74 18.74 -10.94
C ASP A 127 -13.18 18.31 -9.57
N PHE A 128 -13.28 19.17 -8.55
CA PHE A 128 -12.76 18.87 -7.22
C PHE A 128 -13.24 17.51 -6.67
N PRO A 129 -14.55 17.20 -6.64
CA PRO A 129 -15.01 15.91 -6.11
C PRO A 129 -14.44 14.72 -6.89
N LEU A 130 -14.34 14.83 -8.21
CA LEU A 130 -13.83 13.78 -9.08
C LEU A 130 -12.33 13.55 -8.85
N CYS A 131 -11.53 14.62 -8.87
CA CYS A 131 -10.10 14.57 -8.59
C CYS A 131 -9.86 14.02 -7.18
N ASN A 132 -10.49 14.59 -6.14
CA ASN A 132 -10.33 14.17 -4.76
C ASN A 132 -10.66 12.68 -4.58
N LYS A 133 -11.81 12.23 -5.11
CA LYS A 133 -12.23 10.83 -4.98
C LYS A 133 -11.34 9.88 -5.76
N SER A 134 -10.74 10.31 -6.87
CA SER A 134 -9.82 9.49 -7.66
C SER A 134 -8.52 9.14 -6.91
N PHE A 135 -8.08 9.97 -5.96
CA PHE A 135 -6.97 9.62 -5.06
C PHE A 135 -7.48 8.80 -3.87
N ASN A 136 -8.69 9.10 -3.38
CA ASN A 136 -9.33 8.48 -2.21
C ASN A 136 -8.43 8.47 -0.97
N LEU A 137 -7.76 9.60 -0.70
CA LEU A 137 -6.85 9.74 0.44
C LEU A 137 -7.60 9.68 1.76
N SER A 138 -6.88 9.25 2.79
CA SER A 138 -7.35 9.20 4.18
C SER A 138 -6.85 10.44 4.92
N TYR A 139 -7.76 11.17 5.56
CA TYR A 139 -7.39 12.26 6.46
C TYR A 139 -6.61 11.71 7.66
N CYS A 140 -7.19 10.74 8.37
CA CYS A 140 -6.50 10.09 9.49
C CYS A 140 -5.18 9.43 9.05
N GLY A 141 -5.11 8.90 7.83
CA GLY A 141 -3.87 8.31 7.32
C GLY A 141 -2.75 9.34 7.12
N HIS A 142 -3.08 10.58 6.78
CA HIS A 142 -2.10 11.67 6.71
C HIS A 142 -1.65 12.14 8.09
N ASP A 143 -2.50 12.03 9.10
CA ASP A 143 -2.17 12.44 10.47
C ASP A 143 -1.37 11.36 11.23
N LEU A 144 -1.37 10.11 10.73
CA LEU A 144 -0.60 8.99 11.29
C LEU A 144 0.91 9.16 11.13
#